data_AF-A0A950JBJ0-F1
#
_entry.id   AF-A0A950JBJ0-F1
#
_cell.length_a   1.000
_cell.length_b   1.000
_cell.length_c   1.000
_cell.angle_alpha   90.00
_cell.angle_beta   90.00
_cell.angle_gamma   90.00
#
_symmetry.space_group_name_H-M   'P 1'
#
loop_
_entity.id
_entity.type
_entity.pdbx_description
1 polymer ?
#
loop_
_entity_poly.entity_id
_entity_poly.type
_entity_poly.pdbx_seq_one_letter_code
_entity_poly.pdbx_strand_id
1 'polypeptide(L)'
;MNNTAVVTTETNPHHQPPPVPAASVPAASAVAAPAMTDVFGKPALLRDEDANLYDALFSRVVAAARPRDPFEWMLLKDYADLAWEIFRLRRAKAGFVNTMHKNALVEVLKKLALEPRPALLFHKNQEAKAAILEQLALHGLDEGVVTAEAVVACCDELALLDAMIKSAEQRRNAMLREIDYHRGGLATRLRDAPDVVDAESEDAPVADGAEAQPARLSANRR
;
A
#
# COMPACT_ATOMS: atom_id res chain seq x y z
N MET A 1 -21.22 53.04 74.67
CA MET A 1 -22.07 51.84 74.53
C MET A 1 -21.39 50.91 73.55
N ASN A 2 -20.73 49.88 74.07
CA ASN A 2 -20.10 48.80 73.32
C ASN A 2 -21.18 47.89 72.73
N ASN A 3 -21.04 47.49 71.47
CA ASN A 3 -20.85 46.09 71.07
C ASN A 3 -20.74 46.03 69.54
N THR A 4 -19.82 45.24 68.99
CA THR A 4 -20.14 44.18 68.00
C THR A 4 -18.83 43.54 67.52
N ALA A 5 -18.62 42.34 68.07
CA ALA A 5 -18.02 41.13 67.51
C ALA A 5 -16.98 41.24 66.39
N VAL A 6 -15.73 40.94 66.75
CA VAL A 6 -14.69 40.43 65.86
C VAL A 6 -15.01 38.96 65.55
N VAL A 7 -15.31 38.65 64.30
CA VAL A 7 -15.38 37.26 63.80
C VAL A 7 -14.03 36.93 63.20
N THR A 8 -13.30 36.04 63.88
CA THR A 8 -12.07 35.41 63.39
C THR A 8 -12.45 34.22 62.51
N THR A 9 -12.25 34.32 61.19
CA THR A 9 -12.26 33.15 60.30
C THR A 9 -10.83 32.60 60.21
N GLU A 10 -10.61 31.45 60.83
CA GLU A 10 -9.40 30.64 60.67
C GLU A 10 -9.26 30.17 59.21
N THR A 11 -8.20 30.63 58.55
CA THR A 11 -7.69 30.06 57.29
C THR A 11 -6.94 28.77 57.59
N ASN A 12 -7.54 27.62 57.25
CA ASN A 12 -6.88 26.31 57.26
C ASN A 12 -6.12 26.11 55.93
N PRO A 13 -4.80 25.87 55.92
CA PRO A 13 -4.02 25.64 54.70
C PRO A 13 -3.94 24.14 54.34
N HIS A 14 -3.82 23.87 53.04
CA HIS A 14 -3.57 22.56 52.42
C HIS A 14 -4.72 21.55 52.33
N HIS A 15 -5.45 21.63 51.22
CA HIS A 15 -6.02 20.43 50.58
C HIS A 15 -5.62 20.43 49.10
N GLN A 16 -4.51 19.76 48.81
CA GLN A 16 -4.09 19.46 47.44
C GLN A 16 -4.88 18.20 47.01
N PRO A 17 -5.70 18.24 45.94
CA PRO A 17 -6.42 17.06 45.51
C PRO A 17 -5.40 16.00 45.05
N PRO A 18 -5.67 14.70 45.29
CA PRO A 18 -4.76 13.63 44.90
C PRO A 18 -4.58 13.61 43.37
N PRO A 19 -3.40 13.20 42.86
CA PRO A 19 -3.21 13.04 41.43
C PRO A 19 -4.13 11.92 40.93
N VAL A 20 -5.08 12.29 40.06
CA VAL A 20 -5.97 11.35 39.38
C VAL A 20 -5.08 10.39 38.58
N PRO A 21 -5.21 9.06 38.76
CA PRO A 21 -4.49 8.11 37.94
C PRO A 21 -4.93 8.29 36.48
N ALA A 22 -3.97 8.48 35.57
CA ALA A 22 -4.22 8.57 34.14
C ALA A 22 -4.94 7.30 33.70
N ALA A 23 -6.25 7.40 33.47
CA ALA A 23 -7.06 6.33 32.93
C ALA A 23 -6.51 5.97 31.56
N SER A 24 -5.99 4.74 31.43
CA SER A 24 -5.55 4.18 30.17
C SER A 24 -6.77 3.97 29.27
N VAL A 25 -6.95 4.87 28.29
CA VAL A 25 -7.88 4.65 27.17
C VAL A 25 -7.57 3.27 26.57
N PRO A 26 -8.56 2.39 26.37
CA PRO A 26 -8.30 1.10 25.74
C PRO A 26 -7.79 1.37 24.34
N ALA A 27 -6.53 0.99 24.08
CA ALA A 27 -5.93 1.06 22.77
C ALA A 27 -6.85 0.32 21.80
N ALA A 28 -7.42 1.06 20.83
CA ALA A 28 -8.06 0.46 19.66
C ALA A 28 -7.14 -0.65 19.19
N SER A 29 -7.64 -1.90 19.23
CA SER A 29 -6.84 -3.10 19.02
C SER A 29 -5.96 -2.91 17.79
N ALA A 30 -4.67 -2.67 18.01
CA ALA A 30 -3.70 -2.53 16.93
C ALA A 30 -3.62 -3.90 16.28
N VAL A 31 -4.38 -4.09 15.19
CA VAL A 31 -4.36 -5.35 14.44
C VAL A 31 -2.92 -5.51 13.96
N ALA A 32 -2.21 -6.44 14.60
CA ALA A 32 -0.79 -6.65 14.37
C ALA A 32 -0.55 -7.08 12.92
N ALA A 33 0.58 -6.65 12.35
CA ALA A 33 1.00 -6.96 10.98
C ALA A 33 0.72 -8.39 10.46
N PRO A 34 1.05 -9.47 11.21
CA PRO A 34 0.80 -10.82 10.74
C PRO A 34 -0.70 -11.15 10.55
N ALA A 35 -1.59 -10.53 11.33
CA ALA A 35 -3.03 -10.82 11.23
C ALA A 35 -3.65 -10.27 9.94
N MET A 36 -3.11 -9.18 9.38
CA MET A 36 -3.62 -8.59 8.13
C MET A 36 -3.04 -9.27 6.89
N THR A 37 -1.79 -9.73 6.93
CA THR A 37 -1.18 -10.45 5.79
C THR A 37 -1.92 -11.74 5.46
N ASP A 38 -2.42 -12.46 6.48
CA ASP A 38 -3.17 -13.69 6.28
C ASP A 38 -4.52 -13.45 5.58
N VAL A 39 -5.14 -12.29 5.83
CA VAL A 39 -6.43 -11.91 5.21
C VAL A 39 -6.30 -11.63 3.72
N PHE A 40 -5.18 -11.06 3.28
CA PHE A 40 -4.98 -10.70 1.87
C PHE A 40 -4.70 -11.89 0.95
N GLY A 41 -4.32 -13.03 1.52
CA GLY A 41 -3.96 -14.22 0.76
C GLY A 41 -2.69 -14.02 -0.09
N LYS A 42 -2.50 -14.91 -1.08
CA LYS A 42 -1.30 -14.90 -1.92
C LYS A 42 -1.32 -13.75 -2.92
N PRO A 43 -0.18 -13.09 -3.19
CA PRO A 43 -0.09 -12.04 -4.21
C PRO A 43 -0.34 -12.58 -5.61
N ALA A 44 -0.92 -11.74 -6.48
CA ALA A 44 -1.26 -12.07 -7.87
C ALA A 44 -0.03 -11.95 -8.80
N LEU A 45 0.90 -12.87 -8.64
CA LEU A 45 2.17 -12.91 -9.39
C LEU A 45 2.04 -13.66 -10.71
N LEU A 46 2.82 -13.26 -11.72
CA LEU A 46 2.99 -14.03 -12.94
C LEU A 46 3.89 -15.25 -12.69
N ARG A 47 3.86 -16.21 -13.62
CA ARG A 47 4.58 -17.49 -13.53
C ARG A 47 6.09 -17.32 -13.28
N ASP A 48 6.67 -16.27 -13.83
CA ASP A 48 8.11 -15.96 -13.80
C ASP A 48 8.49 -14.93 -12.72
N GLU A 49 7.55 -14.54 -11.86
CA GLU A 49 7.79 -13.56 -10.80
C GLU A 49 8.12 -14.23 -9.47
N ASP A 50 9.07 -13.63 -8.75
CA ASP A 50 9.54 -14.14 -7.46
C ASP A 50 8.71 -13.56 -6.31
N ALA A 51 8.01 -14.45 -5.60
CA ALA A 51 7.22 -14.10 -4.44
C ALA A 51 8.05 -13.48 -3.30
N ASN A 52 9.29 -13.92 -3.11
CA ASN A 52 10.15 -13.38 -2.05
C ASN A 52 10.51 -11.92 -2.31
N LEU A 53 10.69 -11.54 -3.58
CA LEU A 53 10.97 -10.15 -3.94
C LEU A 53 9.74 -9.26 -3.76
N TYR A 54 8.54 -9.79 -4.08
CA TYR A 54 7.29 -9.11 -3.79
C TYR A 54 7.11 -8.92 -2.27
N ASP A 55 7.29 -9.98 -1.48
CA ASP A 55 7.12 -9.93 -0.02
C ASP A 55 8.15 -8.99 0.63
N ALA A 56 9.38 -8.97 0.13
CA ALA A 56 10.41 -8.02 0.56
C ALA A 56 10.05 -6.57 0.23
N LEU A 57 9.45 -6.31 -0.93
CA LEU A 57 8.91 -4.99 -1.28
C LEU A 57 7.80 -4.59 -0.31
N PHE A 58 6.80 -5.46 -0.13
CA PHE A 58 5.65 -5.17 0.73
C PHE A 58 6.08 -4.93 2.19
N SER A 59 6.98 -5.77 2.71
CA SER A 59 7.51 -5.64 4.07
C SER A 59 8.22 -4.30 4.28
N ARG A 60 9.01 -3.83 3.29
CA ARG A 60 9.68 -2.52 3.35
C ARG A 60 8.69 -1.36 3.31
N VAL A 61 7.65 -1.46 2.48
CA VAL A 61 6.58 -0.45 2.40
C VAL A 61 5.84 -0.35 3.73
N VAL A 62 5.43 -1.48 4.31
CA VAL A 62 4.75 -1.55 5.61
C VAL A 62 5.63 -1.00 6.73
N ALA A 63 6.91 -1.40 6.77
CA ALA A 63 7.84 -0.92 7.79
C ALA A 63 8.05 0.61 7.73
N ALA A 64 8.06 1.18 6.52
CA ALA A 64 8.17 2.61 6.31
C ALA A 64 6.87 3.35 6.69
N ALA A 65 5.72 2.83 6.28
CA ALA A 65 4.43 3.50 6.45
C ALA A 65 3.85 3.38 7.87
N ARG A 66 4.19 2.30 8.60
CA ARG A 66 3.69 1.98 9.95
C ARG A 66 2.16 2.11 10.05
N PRO A 67 1.39 1.23 9.36
CA PRO A 67 -0.06 1.30 9.34
C PRO A 67 -0.65 1.20 10.74
N ARG A 68 -1.68 2.00 11.02
CA ARG A 68 -2.31 2.11 12.36
C ARG A 68 -3.55 1.23 12.53
N ASP A 69 -4.21 0.91 11.43
CA ASP A 69 -5.50 0.24 11.42
C ASP A 69 -5.71 -0.55 10.10
N PRO A 70 -6.73 -1.42 10.02
CA PRO A 70 -6.98 -2.25 8.85
C PRO A 70 -7.18 -1.50 7.53
N PHE A 71 -7.67 -0.25 7.54
CA PHE A 71 -7.84 0.51 6.29
C PHE A 71 -6.48 0.93 5.72
N GLU A 72 -5.56 1.38 6.57
CA GLU A 72 -4.18 1.67 6.14
C GLU A 72 -3.48 0.40 5.61
N TRP A 73 -3.74 -0.77 6.21
CA TRP A 73 -3.22 -2.04 5.69
C TRP A 73 -3.72 -2.37 4.28
N MET A 74 -5.02 -2.17 4.01
CA MET A 74 -5.59 -2.37 2.67
C MET A 74 -4.96 -1.41 1.65
N LEU A 75 -4.86 -0.12 1.99
CA LEU A 75 -4.24 0.88 1.13
C LEU A 75 -2.78 0.57 0.81
N LEU A 76 -2.03 0.05 1.78
CA LEU A 76 -0.63 -0.36 1.57
C LEU A 76 -0.51 -1.64 0.73
N LYS A 77 -1.46 -2.57 0.84
CA LYS A 77 -1.51 -3.76 -0.01
C LYS A 77 -1.74 -3.35 -1.47
N ASP A 78 -2.72 -2.49 -1.72
CA ASP A 78 -3.00 -1.94 -3.05
C ASP A 78 -1.80 -1.14 -3.59
N TYR A 79 -1.14 -0.35 -2.74
CA TYR A 79 0.09 0.35 -3.11
C TYR A 79 1.17 -0.61 -3.60
N ALA A 80 1.42 -1.71 -2.88
CA ALA A 80 2.45 -2.68 -3.22
C ALA A 80 2.11 -3.46 -4.50
N ASP A 81 0.85 -3.86 -4.68
CA ASP A 81 0.36 -4.49 -5.90
C ASP A 81 0.57 -3.58 -7.12
N LEU A 82 0.16 -2.31 -7.01
CA LEU A 82 0.33 -1.34 -8.08
C LEU A 82 1.80 -1.04 -8.36
N ALA A 83 2.66 -0.95 -7.34
CA ALA A 83 4.09 -0.81 -7.52
C ALA A 83 4.69 -1.99 -8.29
N TRP A 84 4.25 -3.21 -7.95
CA TRP A 84 4.68 -4.43 -8.63
C TRP A 84 4.19 -4.48 -10.09
N GLU A 85 2.93 -4.11 -10.33
CA GLU A 85 2.36 -3.98 -11.68
C GLU A 85 3.17 -2.98 -12.53
N ILE A 86 3.52 -1.82 -11.98
CA ILE A 86 4.35 -0.83 -12.68
C ILE A 86 5.72 -1.42 -13.07
N PHE A 87 6.38 -2.16 -12.18
CA PHE A 87 7.66 -2.82 -12.51
C PHE A 87 7.50 -3.86 -13.61
N ARG A 88 6.44 -4.66 -13.56
CA ARG A 88 6.08 -5.62 -14.61
C ARG A 88 5.85 -4.94 -15.95
N LEU A 89 5.04 -3.88 -16.00
CA LEU A 89 4.75 -3.15 -17.24
C LEU A 89 6.00 -2.48 -17.82
N ARG A 90 6.88 -1.93 -16.97
CA ARG A 90 8.17 -1.37 -17.42
C ARG A 90 9.10 -2.43 -18.01
N ARG A 91 9.16 -3.63 -17.41
CA ARG A 91 9.89 -4.77 -17.99
C ARG A 91 9.26 -5.21 -19.32
N ALA A 92 7.93 -5.24 -19.41
CA ALA A 92 7.22 -5.58 -20.63
C ALA A 92 7.54 -4.60 -21.77
N LYS A 93 7.59 -3.29 -21.51
CA LYS A 93 8.02 -2.28 -22.50
C LYS A 93 9.38 -2.61 -23.11
N ALA A 94 10.39 -2.89 -22.27
CA ALA A 94 11.71 -3.28 -22.76
C ALA A 94 11.65 -4.59 -23.56
N GLY A 95 10.85 -5.56 -23.10
CA GLY A 95 10.59 -6.81 -23.81
C GLY A 95 10.06 -6.60 -25.23
N PHE A 96 9.03 -5.76 -25.40
CA PHE A 96 8.45 -5.44 -26.72
C PHE A 96 9.45 -4.80 -27.68
N VAL A 97 10.28 -3.87 -27.20
CA VAL A 97 11.33 -3.28 -28.05
C VAL A 97 12.36 -4.35 -28.45
N ASN A 98 12.76 -5.20 -27.52
CA ASN A 98 13.71 -6.28 -27.78
C ASN A 98 13.16 -7.32 -28.77
N THR A 99 11.86 -7.62 -28.74
CA THR A 99 11.26 -8.55 -29.72
C THR A 99 11.23 -7.97 -31.13
N MET A 100 11.08 -6.65 -31.27
CA MET A 100 11.10 -5.96 -32.56
C MET A 100 12.51 -5.74 -33.11
N HIS A 101 13.53 -5.75 -32.26
CA HIS A 101 14.91 -5.37 -32.62
C HIS A 101 15.45 -6.09 -33.87
N LYS A 102 15.19 -7.39 -34.01
CA LYS A 102 15.61 -8.16 -35.19
C LYS A 102 14.98 -7.64 -36.48
N ASN A 103 13.67 -7.38 -36.46
CA ASN A 103 12.95 -6.90 -37.65
C ASN A 103 13.35 -5.46 -37.96
N ALA A 104 13.50 -4.63 -36.93
CA ALA A 104 14.00 -3.26 -37.05
C ALA A 104 15.37 -3.20 -37.71
N LEU A 105 16.29 -4.08 -37.33
CA LEU A 105 17.61 -4.17 -37.94
C LEU A 105 17.54 -4.50 -39.43
N VAL A 106 16.68 -5.45 -39.81
CA VAL A 106 16.45 -5.79 -41.22
C VAL A 106 15.92 -4.59 -42.00
N GLU A 107 14.97 -3.85 -41.44
CA GLU A 107 14.39 -2.67 -42.11
C GLU A 107 15.41 -1.53 -42.24
N VAL A 108 16.22 -1.26 -41.22
CA VAL A 108 17.32 -0.28 -41.32
C VAL A 108 18.30 -0.65 -42.43
N LEU A 109 18.76 -1.91 -42.47
CA LEU A 109 19.71 -2.35 -43.51
C LEU A 109 19.10 -2.23 -44.91
N LYS A 110 17.82 -2.58 -45.09
CA LYS A 110 17.10 -2.37 -46.36
C LYS A 110 17.04 -0.91 -46.78
N LYS A 111 16.73 0.01 -45.85
CA LYS A 111 16.67 1.46 -46.11
C LYS A 111 18.03 2.02 -46.57
N LEU A 112 19.13 1.39 -46.16
CA LEU A 112 20.50 1.73 -46.56
C LEU A 112 20.99 0.95 -47.80
N ALA A 113 20.13 0.13 -48.41
CA ALA A 113 20.49 -0.79 -49.51
C ALA A 113 21.65 -1.76 -49.16
N LEU A 114 21.74 -2.17 -47.89
CA LEU A 114 22.69 -3.14 -47.37
C LEU A 114 22.08 -4.55 -47.32
N GLU A 115 22.91 -5.59 -47.40
CA GLU A 115 22.45 -6.98 -47.31
C GLU A 115 21.83 -7.25 -45.92
N PRO A 116 20.56 -7.72 -45.83
CA PRO A 116 19.87 -7.90 -44.55
C PRO A 116 20.16 -9.24 -43.87
N ARG A 117 20.75 -10.22 -44.58
CA ARG A 117 21.05 -11.57 -44.04
C ARG A 117 21.90 -11.57 -42.75
N PRO A 118 22.92 -10.71 -42.60
CA PRO A 118 23.72 -10.63 -41.37
C PRO A 118 22.90 -10.28 -40.11
N ALA A 119 21.71 -9.68 -40.25
CA ALA A 119 20.83 -9.35 -39.12
C ALA A 119 20.41 -10.58 -38.30
N LEU A 120 20.32 -11.76 -38.93
CA LEU A 120 19.98 -13.02 -38.25
C LEU A 120 21.06 -13.48 -37.25
N LEU A 121 22.30 -13.06 -37.47
CA LEU A 121 23.46 -13.41 -36.66
C LEU A 121 23.88 -12.28 -35.72
N PHE A 122 23.27 -11.10 -35.82
CA PHE A 122 23.67 -9.90 -35.08
C PHE A 122 23.81 -10.11 -33.57
N HIS A 123 22.88 -10.83 -32.95
CA HIS A 123 22.95 -11.13 -31.51
C HIS A 123 23.74 -12.39 -31.16
N LYS A 124 24.16 -13.18 -32.16
CA LYS A 124 24.80 -14.49 -31.96
C LYS A 124 26.27 -14.51 -32.35
N ASN A 125 26.71 -13.56 -33.18
CA ASN A 125 28.05 -13.49 -33.72
C ASN A 125 28.59 -12.06 -33.59
N GLN A 126 29.66 -11.92 -32.80
CA GLN A 126 30.30 -10.64 -32.54
C GLN A 126 30.94 -10.01 -33.79
N GLU A 127 31.47 -10.82 -34.72
CA GLU A 127 32.01 -10.33 -35.98
C GLU A 127 30.90 -9.79 -36.88
N ALA A 128 29.76 -10.50 -36.94
CA ALA A 128 28.59 -10.03 -37.69
C ALA A 128 28.04 -8.72 -37.11
N LYS A 129 28.01 -8.60 -35.76
CA LYS A 129 27.66 -7.35 -35.08
C LYS A 129 28.63 -6.22 -35.46
N ALA A 130 29.93 -6.46 -35.36
CA ALA A 130 30.94 -5.45 -35.67
C ALA A 130 30.86 -4.97 -37.13
N ALA A 131 30.72 -5.89 -38.08
CA ALA A 131 30.59 -5.56 -39.50
C ALA A 131 29.33 -4.71 -39.78
N ILE A 132 28.20 -5.04 -39.16
CA ILE A 132 26.98 -4.23 -39.28
C ILE A 132 27.19 -2.84 -38.69
N LEU A 133 27.78 -2.73 -37.50
CA LEU A 133 28.02 -1.44 -36.86
C LEU A 133 28.98 -0.56 -37.67
N GLU A 134 30.01 -1.14 -38.29
CA GLU A 134 30.89 -0.44 -39.21
C GLU A 134 30.13 0.09 -40.44
N GLN A 135 29.27 -0.74 -41.03
CA GLN A 135 28.41 -0.30 -42.14
C GLN A 135 27.47 0.84 -41.75
N LEU A 136 26.83 0.76 -40.58
CA LEU A 136 26.00 1.86 -40.06
C LEU A 136 26.81 3.14 -39.89
N ALA A 137 28.03 3.03 -39.34
CA ALA A 137 28.91 4.17 -39.13
C ALA A 137 29.33 4.86 -40.44
N LEU A 138 29.53 4.10 -41.53
CA LEU A 138 29.78 4.66 -42.87
C LEU A 138 28.62 5.54 -43.38
N HIS A 139 27.39 5.29 -42.89
CA HIS A 139 26.21 6.11 -43.16
C HIS A 139 25.95 7.17 -42.09
N GLY A 140 26.85 7.37 -41.12
CA GLY A 140 26.69 8.32 -40.01
C GLY A 140 25.66 7.89 -38.96
N LEU A 141 25.36 6.59 -38.88
CA LEU A 141 24.40 6.01 -37.95
C LEU A 141 25.10 5.12 -36.91
N ASP A 142 24.45 4.94 -35.76
CA ASP A 142 24.90 4.06 -34.69
C ASP A 142 23.87 2.94 -34.40
N GLU A 143 24.15 2.07 -33.43
CA GLU A 143 23.21 1.02 -32.99
C GLU A 143 21.86 1.60 -32.52
N GLY A 144 21.84 2.86 -32.08
CA GLY A 144 20.65 3.57 -31.62
C GLY A 144 19.58 3.69 -32.70
N VAL A 145 19.95 3.76 -33.98
CA VAL A 145 18.97 3.81 -35.09
C VAL A 145 18.10 2.55 -35.14
N VAL A 146 18.67 1.39 -34.78
CA VAL A 146 17.96 0.11 -34.75
C VAL A 146 16.95 0.09 -33.62
N THR A 147 17.33 0.60 -32.45
CA THR A 147 16.42 0.75 -31.32
C THR A 147 15.31 1.74 -31.63
N ALA A 148 15.61 2.87 -32.28
CA ALA A 148 14.61 3.85 -32.70
C ALA A 148 13.60 3.23 -33.68
N GLU A 149 14.08 2.49 -34.67
CA GLU A 149 13.21 1.76 -35.62
C GLU A 149 12.35 0.71 -34.89
N ALA A 150 12.91 -0.01 -33.91
CA ALA A 150 12.18 -0.98 -33.12
C ALA A 150 11.06 -0.33 -32.28
N VAL A 151 11.32 0.85 -31.71
CA VAL A 151 10.33 1.63 -30.97
C VAL A 151 9.22 2.13 -31.90
N VAL A 152 9.56 2.61 -33.10
CA VAL A 152 8.56 3.02 -34.10
C VAL A 152 7.69 1.83 -34.52
N ALA A 153 8.28 0.64 -34.66
CA ALA A 153 7.56 -0.57 -35.06
C ALA A 153 6.55 -1.09 -34.02
N CYS A 154 6.68 -0.74 -32.74
CA CYS A 154 5.74 -1.12 -31.66
C CYS A 154 5.22 0.08 -30.87
N CYS A 155 5.12 1.25 -31.51
CA CYS A 155 4.77 2.49 -30.83
C CYS A 155 3.37 2.45 -30.21
N ASP A 156 2.41 1.80 -30.87
CA ASP A 156 1.04 1.66 -30.39
C ASP A 156 0.98 0.79 -29.13
N GLU A 157 1.66 -0.36 -29.11
CA GLU A 157 1.75 -1.20 -27.91
C GLU A 157 2.46 -0.49 -26.75
N LEU A 158 3.52 0.26 -27.05
CA LEU A 158 4.21 1.07 -26.04
C LEU A 158 3.30 2.17 -25.48
N ALA A 159 2.49 2.81 -26.31
CA ALA A 159 1.53 3.82 -25.87
C ALA A 159 0.44 3.23 -24.96
N LEU A 160 -0.05 2.01 -25.28
CA LEU A 160 -0.99 1.28 -24.41
C LEU A 160 -0.37 0.97 -23.04
N LEU A 161 0.86 0.46 -23.03
CA LEU A 161 1.59 0.18 -21.78
C LEU A 161 1.82 1.46 -20.96
N ASP A 162 2.14 2.58 -21.61
CA ASP A 162 2.31 3.86 -20.93
C ASP A 162 1.00 4.39 -20.33
N ALA A 163 -0.13 4.19 -21.00
CA ALA A 163 -1.44 4.52 -20.44
C ALA A 163 -1.74 3.66 -19.19
N MET A 164 -1.42 2.37 -19.23
CA MET A 164 -1.58 1.46 -18.10
C MET A 164 -0.67 1.85 -16.93
N ILE A 165 0.62 2.13 -17.19
CA ILE A 165 1.59 2.59 -16.18
C ILE A 165 1.11 3.89 -15.55
N LYS A 166 0.70 4.87 -16.35
CA LYS A 166 0.18 6.15 -15.87
C LYS A 166 -1.02 5.95 -14.94
N SER A 167 -1.97 5.10 -15.32
CA SER A 167 -3.14 4.77 -14.50
C SER A 167 -2.73 4.10 -13.17
N ALA A 168 -1.79 3.15 -13.21
CA ALA A 168 -1.29 2.49 -12.01
C ALA A 168 -0.54 3.47 -11.08
N GLU A 169 0.30 4.36 -11.64
CA GLU A 169 1.03 5.39 -10.88
C GLU A 169 0.09 6.39 -10.22
N GLN A 170 -0.95 6.82 -10.94
CA GLN A 170 -1.97 7.73 -10.40
C GLN A 170 -2.69 7.11 -9.20
N ARG A 171 -3.14 5.86 -9.33
CA ARG A 171 -3.80 5.12 -8.24
C ARG A 171 -2.85 4.90 -7.07
N ARG A 172 -1.62 4.44 -7.33
CA ARG A 172 -0.61 4.20 -6.29
C ARG A 172 -0.30 5.48 -5.50
N ASN A 173 -0.11 6.60 -6.18
CA ASN A 173 0.16 7.88 -5.53
C ASN A 173 -1.07 8.39 -4.76
N ALA A 174 -2.29 8.04 -5.19
CA ALA A 174 -3.51 8.36 -4.45
C ALA A 174 -3.59 7.60 -3.12
N MET A 175 -3.15 6.34 -3.06
CA MET A 175 -3.17 5.55 -1.83
C MET A 175 -2.37 6.21 -0.70
N LEU A 176 -1.19 6.78 -1.02
CA LEU A 176 -0.39 7.50 -0.02
C LEU A 176 -1.09 8.75 0.50
N ARG A 177 -1.74 9.52 -0.39
CA ARG A 177 -2.52 10.69 0.00
C ARG A 177 -3.71 10.32 0.88
N GLU A 178 -4.35 9.18 0.60
CA GLU A 178 -5.47 8.70 1.39
C GLU A 178 -5.03 8.28 2.79
N ILE A 179 -3.85 7.68 2.95
CA ILE A 179 -3.27 7.39 4.27
C ILE A 179 -3.03 8.69 5.05
N ASP A 180 -2.42 9.70 4.42
CA ASP A 180 -2.18 10.99 5.08
C ASP A 180 -3.50 11.69 5.46
N TYR A 181 -4.48 11.65 4.57
CA TYR A 181 -5.82 12.21 4.81
C TYR A 181 -6.54 11.48 5.95
N HIS A 182 -6.51 10.15 5.95
CA HIS A 182 -7.08 9.31 7.01
C HIS A 182 -6.51 9.68 8.38
N ARG A 183 -5.18 9.82 8.46
CA ARG A 183 -4.46 10.20 9.68
C ARG A 183 -4.80 11.62 10.13
N GLY A 184 -4.88 12.57 9.20
CA GLY A 184 -5.26 13.95 9.48
C GLY A 184 -6.69 14.06 10.00
N GLY A 185 -7.64 13.39 9.36
CA GLY A 185 -9.05 13.36 9.78
C GLY A 185 -9.25 12.67 11.13
N LEU A 186 -8.47 11.63 11.44
CA LEU A 186 -8.45 11.02 12.77
C LEU A 186 -7.94 12.02 13.83
N ALA A 187 -6.85 12.73 13.55
CA ALA A 187 -6.30 13.72 14.48
C ALA A 187 -7.27 14.88 14.77
N THR A 188 -8.05 15.31 13.78
CA THR A 188 -9.10 16.31 13.98
C THR A 188 -10.25 15.75 14.82
N ARG A 189 -10.77 14.56 14.50
CA ARG A 189 -11.83 13.92 15.29
C ARG A 189 -11.43 13.68 16.75
N LEU A 190 -10.16 13.36 17.02
CA LEU A 190 -9.65 13.20 18.39
C LEU A 190 -9.56 14.53 19.15
N ARG A 191 -9.33 15.66 18.48
CA ARG A 191 -9.36 17.00 19.11
C ARG A 191 -10.77 17.49 19.38
N ASP A 192 -11.71 17.15 18.51
CA ASP A 192 -13.08 17.63 18.56
C ASP A 192 -14.01 16.70 19.38
N ALA A 193 -13.52 15.53 19.81
CA ALA A 193 -14.29 14.63 20.64
C ALA A 193 -14.51 15.25 22.04
N PRO A 194 -15.76 15.43 22.49
CA PRO A 194 -16.03 15.89 23.84
C PRO A 194 -15.51 14.86 24.85
N ASP A 195 -14.99 15.35 25.98
CA ASP A 195 -14.58 14.52 27.13
C ASP A 195 -15.82 13.74 27.61
N VAL A 196 -15.95 12.48 27.19
CA VAL A 196 -17.00 11.60 27.70
C VAL A 196 -16.54 11.14 29.08
N VAL A 197 -16.97 11.90 30.10
CA VAL A 197 -16.80 11.53 31.50
C VAL A 197 -17.63 10.28 31.77
N ASP A 198 -17.00 9.29 32.38
CA ASP A 198 -17.57 8.01 32.80
C ASP A 198 -18.81 8.25 33.67
N ALA A 199 -19.99 7.90 33.19
CA ALA A 199 -21.20 7.96 33.98
C ALA A 199 -21.20 6.78 34.94
N GLU A 200 -20.96 7.05 36.22
CA GLU A 200 -21.08 6.08 37.31
C GLU A 200 -22.40 5.32 37.16
N SER A 201 -22.31 4.00 37.00
CA SER A 201 -23.47 3.11 36.96
C SER A 201 -24.03 3.02 38.38
N GLU A 202 -25.18 3.63 38.64
CA GLU A 202 -25.92 3.38 39.89
C GLU A 202 -26.41 1.91 39.90
N ASP A 203 -25.99 1.18 40.93
CA ASP A 203 -26.43 -0.18 41.22
C ASP A 203 -27.97 -0.23 41.38
N ALA A 204 -28.62 -1.07 40.57
CA ALA A 204 -30.02 -1.39 40.75
C ALA A 204 -30.20 -2.26 42.02
N PRO A 205 -31.27 -2.04 42.83
CA PRO A 205 -31.45 -2.77 44.07
C PRO A 205 -31.77 -4.25 43.80
N VAL A 206 -31.05 -5.12 44.51
CA VAL A 206 -31.25 -6.57 44.58
C VAL A 206 -32.61 -6.85 45.21
N ALA A 207 -33.53 -7.45 44.46
CA ALA A 207 -34.75 -8.03 45.03
C ALA A 207 -34.47 -9.49 45.44
N ASP A 208 -34.43 -9.72 46.74
CA ASP A 208 -34.29 -11.02 47.37
C ASP A 208 -35.67 -11.69 47.58
N GLY A 209 -35.75 -12.97 47.23
CA GLY A 209 -36.47 -14.03 47.95
C GLY A 209 -38.00 -14.11 47.90
N ALA A 210 -38.53 -15.13 47.20
CA ALA A 210 -39.51 -16.07 47.76
C ALA A 210 -39.64 -17.35 46.90
N GLU A 211 -39.09 -18.46 47.40
CA GLU A 211 -39.30 -19.84 46.94
C GLU A 211 -40.74 -20.34 47.21
N ALA A 212 -41.27 -21.19 46.32
CA ALA A 212 -41.80 -22.52 46.67
C ALA A 212 -42.19 -23.35 45.42
N GLN A 213 -41.55 -24.53 45.31
CA GLN A 213 -41.74 -25.67 44.38
C GLN A 213 -43.05 -26.47 44.63
N PRO A 214 -43.30 -27.64 44.01
CA PRO A 214 -43.20 -28.06 42.60
C PRO A 214 -44.46 -28.87 42.13
N ALA A 215 -44.58 -29.20 40.84
CA ALA A 215 -45.37 -30.34 40.40
C ALA A 215 -44.76 -31.04 39.17
N ARG A 216 -44.35 -32.30 39.39
CA ARG A 216 -44.02 -33.28 38.34
C ARG A 216 -45.32 -33.79 37.70
N LEU A 217 -45.33 -34.05 36.39
CA LEU A 217 -45.57 -35.39 35.82
C LEU A 217 -45.76 -35.41 34.27
N SER A 218 -45.01 -36.34 33.67
CA SER A 218 -45.31 -37.18 32.48
C SER A 218 -45.36 -36.59 31.05
N ALA A 219 -44.31 -36.97 30.30
CA ALA A 219 -44.35 -37.84 29.11
C ALA A 219 -45.42 -37.61 28.03
N ASN A 220 -44.99 -37.39 26.78
CA ASN A 220 -45.12 -38.44 25.76
C ASN A 220 -44.18 -38.28 24.55
N ARG A 221 -43.70 -39.43 24.06
CA ARG A 221 -43.02 -39.62 22.77
C ARG A 221 -44.05 -39.67 21.63
N ARG A 222 -43.64 -39.23 20.44
CA ARG A 222 -43.50 -40.10 19.27
C ARG A 222 -42.53 -39.47 18.27
#